data_AF-A0A0S7EIX9-F1
#
_entry.id   AF-A0A0S7EIX9-F1
#
_cell.length_a   1.000
_cell.length_b   1.000
_cell.length_c   1.000
_cell.angle_alpha   90.00
_cell.angle_beta   90.00
_cell.angle_gamma   90.00
#
_symmetry.space_group_name_H-M   'P 1'
#
loop_
_entity.id
_entity.type
_entity.pdbx_description
1 polymer ?
#
loop_
_entity_poly.entity_id
_entity_poly.type
_entity_poly.pdbx_seq_one_letter_code
_entity_poly.pdbx_strand_id
1 'polypeptide(L)'
;LAWNIALSKKPYNEGEFIKKCLCDVVEILSPENDKLKRMVSDVQLSRHTVEHRISDINMAIQSQLHSDLHACEYFSVALDESCDIQDKAQLAIFDSLCQTIDQRRTP
;
A
#
# COMPACT_ATOMS: atom_id res chain seq x y z
N LEU A 1 10.29 -2.00 22.03
CA LEU A 1 10.31 -0.99 20.94
C LEU A 1 11.36 0.10 21.13
N ALA A 2 11.29 0.94 22.18
CA ALA A 2 12.19 2.10 22.34
C ALA A 2 13.69 1.73 22.27
N TRP A 3 14.05 0.58 22.87
CA TRP A 3 15.40 0.01 22.77
C TRP A 3 15.85 -0.23 21.31
N ASN A 4 15.02 -0.91 20.50
CA ASN A 4 15.35 -1.18 19.10
C ASN A 4 15.49 0.09 18.27
N ILE A 5 14.65 1.11 18.53
CA ILE A 5 14.72 2.40 17.85
C ILE A 5 16.07 3.08 18.16
N ALA A 6 16.44 3.15 19.44
CA ALA A 6 17.69 3.77 19.87
C ALA A 6 18.93 3.05 19.31
N LEU A 7 18.90 1.71 19.28
CA LEU A 7 20.03 0.90 18.85
C LEU A 7 20.22 0.88 17.33
N SER A 8 19.13 0.75 16.58
CA SER A 8 19.19 0.47 15.15
C SER A 8 19.53 1.71 14.32
N LYS A 9 19.11 2.91 14.76
CA LYS A 9 19.23 4.18 14.01
C LYS A 9 18.70 4.09 12.57
N LYS A 10 17.73 3.19 12.36
CA LYS A 10 17.12 2.92 11.06
C LYS A 10 15.83 3.73 10.91
N PRO A 11 15.51 4.20 9.70
CA PRO A 11 14.26 4.89 9.46
C PRO A 11 13.07 3.91 9.56
N TYR A 12 11.90 4.45 9.90
CA TYR A 12 10.68 3.65 10.07
C TYR A 12 10.13 3.06 8.76
N ASN A 13 10.69 3.42 7.61
CA ASN A 13 10.33 2.84 6.31
C ASN A 13 11.16 1.61 5.94
N GLU A 14 12.12 1.19 6.77
CA GLU A 14 12.91 -0.02 6.52
C GLU A 14 12.17 -1.27 7.00
N GLY A 15 11.72 -2.10 6.05
CA GLY A 15 10.88 -3.26 6.33
C GLY A 15 11.50 -4.25 7.33
N GLU A 16 12.81 -4.55 7.22
CA GLU A 16 13.48 -5.48 8.14
C GLU A 16 13.52 -4.96 9.59
N PHE A 17 13.66 -3.64 9.76
CA PHE A 17 13.60 -3.02 11.07
C PHE A 17 12.20 -3.12 11.67
N ILE A 18 11.16 -2.86 10.86
CA ILE A 18 9.76 -2.99 11.28
C ILE A 18 9.46 -4.45 11.68
N LYS A 19 9.88 -5.41 10.85
CA LYS A 19 9.67 -6.85 11.10
C LYS A 19 10.30 -7.29 12.42
N LYS A 20 11.55 -6.87 12.68
CA LYS A 20 12.21 -7.13 13.97
C LYS A 20 11.40 -6.56 15.15
N CYS A 21 10.95 -5.30 15.03
CA CYS A 21 10.14 -4.70 16.09
C CYS A 21 8.81 -5.44 16.29
N LEU A 22 8.20 -5.94 15.22
CA LEU A 22 6.95 -6.70 15.27
C LEU A 22 7.15 -8.05 15.97
N CYS A 23 8.27 -8.74 15.74
CA CYS A 23 8.61 -9.96 16.48
C CYS A 23 8.65 -9.72 17.99
N ASP A 24 9.35 -8.68 18.45
CA ASP A 24 9.44 -8.33 19.87
C ASP A 24 8.05 -8.00 20.46
N VAL A 25 7.19 -7.34 19.70
CA VAL A 25 5.81 -7.03 20.13
C VAL A 25 5.00 -8.31 20.29
N VAL A 26 5.08 -9.24 19.34
CA VAL A 26 4.35 -10.51 19.41
C VAL A 26 4.84 -11.35 20.59
N GLU A 27 6.14 -11.35 20.87
CA GLU A 27 6.70 -12.06 22.02
C GLU A 27 6.18 -11.54 23.35
N ILE A 28 5.91 -10.22 23.46
CA ILE A 28 5.35 -9.61 24.67
C ILE A 28 3.83 -9.82 24.76
N LEU A 29 3.11 -9.62 23.65
CA LEU A 29 1.64 -9.61 23.65
C LEU A 29 1.01 -11.01 23.62
N SER A 30 1.68 -11.98 23.01
CA SER A 30 1.15 -13.34 22.83
C SER A 30 2.28 -14.38 22.77
N PRO A 31 3.03 -14.56 23.88
CA PRO A 31 4.17 -15.47 23.91
C PRO A 31 3.79 -16.93 23.63
N GLU A 32 2.56 -17.35 23.92
CA GLU A 32 2.05 -18.69 23.66
C GLU A 32 1.61 -18.94 22.20
N ASN A 33 1.50 -17.88 21.38
CA ASN A 33 1.00 -17.99 20.01
C ASN A 33 2.13 -18.20 18.99
N ASP A 34 2.67 -19.42 18.97
CA ASP A 34 3.75 -19.81 18.05
C ASP A 34 3.38 -19.62 16.57
N LYS A 35 2.10 -19.77 16.22
CA LYS A 35 1.62 -19.53 14.86
C LYS A 35 1.83 -18.07 14.46
N LEU A 36 1.43 -17.13 15.33
CA LEU A 36 1.60 -15.70 15.06
C LEU A 36 3.08 -15.32 14.96
N LYS A 37 3.93 -15.86 15.85
CA LYS A 37 5.39 -15.65 15.80
C LYS A 37 5.96 -16.08 14.45
N ARG A 38 5.61 -17.29 13.98
CA ARG A 38 6.04 -17.81 12.68
C ARG A 38 5.53 -16.96 11.52
N MET A 39 4.25 -16.57 11.54
CA MET A 39 3.68 -15.74 10.48
C MET A 39 4.45 -14.42 10.33
N VAL A 40 4.87 -13.79 11.43
CA VAL A 40 5.67 -12.56 11.40
C VAL A 40 7.12 -12.83 10.97
N SER A 41 7.76 -13.89 11.48
CA SER A 41 9.15 -14.23 11.10
C SER A 41 9.29 -14.63 9.64
N ASP A 42 8.25 -15.23 9.06
CA ASP A 42 8.29 -15.81 7.72
C ASP A 42 7.90 -14.79 6.63
N VAL A 43 7.49 -13.57 7.01
CA VAL A 43 7.24 -12.48 6.06
C VAL A 43 8.47 -12.26 5.19
N GLN A 44 8.34 -12.53 3.90
CA GLN A 44 9.41 -12.37 2.93
C GLN A 44 9.52 -10.89 2.53
N LEU A 45 10.66 -10.28 2.85
CA LEU A 45 10.96 -8.88 2.56
C LEU A 45 12.10 -8.73 1.53
N SER A 46 12.47 -9.82 0.87
CA SER A 46 13.47 -9.79 -0.19
C SER A 46 13.03 -8.83 -1.30
N ARG A 47 13.99 -8.14 -1.93
CA ARG A 47 13.71 -7.20 -3.03
C ARG A 47 12.84 -7.84 -4.12
N HIS A 48 13.17 -9.08 -4.51
CA HIS A 48 12.44 -9.83 -5.52
C HIS A 48 10.99 -10.14 -5.08
N THR A 49 10.79 -10.54 -3.83
CA THR A 49 9.44 -10.83 -3.34
C THR A 49 8.59 -9.55 -3.26
N VAL A 50 9.19 -8.44 -2.82
CA VAL A 50 8.49 -7.15 -2.76
C VAL A 50 8.11 -6.68 -4.17
N GLU A 51 9.02 -6.77 -5.13
CA GLU A 51 8.78 -6.44 -6.53
C GLU A 51 7.63 -7.25 -7.13
N HIS A 52 7.66 -8.58 -6.95
CA HIS A 52 6.59 -9.45 -7.44
C HIS A 52 5.23 -9.07 -6.84
N ARG A 53 5.16 -8.84 -5.53
CA ARG A 53 3.92 -8.43 -4.87
C ARG A 53 3.42 -7.07 -5.37
N ILE A 54 4.31 -6.12 -5.63
CA ILE A 54 3.95 -4.83 -6.22
C ILE A 54 3.39 -5.04 -7.63
N SER A 55 3.99 -5.91 -8.43
CA SER A 55 3.49 -6.27 -9.76
C SER A 55 2.09 -6.87 -9.70
N ASP A 56 1.86 -7.83 -8.80
CA ASP A 56 0.55 -8.47 -8.63
C ASP A 56 -0.53 -7.45 -8.22
N ILE A 57 -0.20 -6.56 -7.28
CA ILE A 57 -1.09 -5.47 -6.85
C ILE A 57 -1.39 -4.54 -8.02
N ASN A 58 -0.37 -4.16 -8.78
CA ASN A 58 -0.54 -3.30 -9.95
C ASN A 58 -1.46 -3.96 -11.00
N MET A 59 -1.27 -5.25 -11.28
CA MET A 59 -2.16 -6.00 -12.20
C MET A 59 -3.60 -6.05 -11.69
N ALA A 60 -3.81 -6.28 -10.39
CA ALA A 60 -5.14 -6.30 -9.80
C ALA A 60 -5.83 -4.92 -9.90
N ILE A 61 -5.10 -3.84 -9.57
CA ILE A 61 -5.61 -2.47 -9.69
C ILE A 61 -5.94 -2.15 -11.15
N GLN A 62 -5.06 -2.48 -12.10
CA GLN A 62 -5.32 -2.26 -13.52
C GLN A 62 -6.56 -3.00 -14.01
N SER A 63 -6.73 -4.26 -13.62
CA SER A 63 -7.93 -5.03 -13.99
C SER A 63 -9.20 -4.43 -13.41
N GLN A 64 -9.15 -3.97 -12.16
CA GLN A 64 -10.29 -3.35 -11.50
C GLN A 64 -10.66 -2.02 -12.18
N LEU A 65 -9.67 -1.15 -12.39
CA LEU A 65 -9.86 0.13 -13.09
C LEU A 65 -10.42 -0.08 -14.49
N HIS A 66 -9.92 -1.06 -15.25
CA HIS A 66 -10.43 -1.34 -16.58
C HIS A 66 -11.91 -1.77 -16.55
N SER A 67 -12.27 -2.66 -15.62
CA SER A 67 -13.66 -3.07 -15.43
C SER A 67 -14.56 -1.89 -15.07
N ASP A 68 -14.10 -1.03 -14.16
CA ASP A 68 -14.89 0.10 -13.68
C ASP A 68 -15.05 1.20 -14.75
N LEU A 69 -14.00 1.46 -15.54
CA LEU A 69 -14.06 2.38 -16.68
C LEU A 69 -15.03 1.88 -17.76
N HIS A 70 -15.08 0.56 -18.00
CA HIS A 70 -16.05 -0.03 -18.93
C HIS A 70 -17.49 0.05 -18.43
N ALA A 71 -17.70 0.07 -17.12
CA ALA A 71 -19.02 0.16 -16.51
C ALA A 71 -19.51 1.60 -16.28
N CYS A 72 -18.61 2.59 -16.27
CA CYS A 72 -18.97 3.98 -16.01
C CYS A 72 -19.51 4.69 -17.27
N GLU A 73 -20.54 5.53 -17.09
CA GLU A 73 -21.05 6.40 -18.16
C GLU A 73 -20.24 7.70 -18.26
N TYR A 74 -19.71 8.16 -17.13
CA TYR A 74 -18.93 9.39 -17.03
C TYR A 74 -17.74 9.21 -16.08
N PHE A 75 -16.62 9.85 -16.42
CA PHE A 75 -15.44 9.95 -15.58
C PHE A 75 -14.84 11.36 -15.68
N SER A 76 -14.13 11.79 -14.65
CA SER A 76 -13.37 13.02 -14.64
C SER A 76 -11.88 12.71 -14.48
N VAL A 77 -11.03 13.51 -15.14
CA VAL A 77 -9.58 13.42 -15.00
C VAL A 77 -9.06 14.76 -14.49
N ALA A 78 -8.27 14.74 -13.43
CA ALA A 78 -7.52 15.88 -12.93
C ALA A 78 -6.04 15.70 -13.29
N LEU A 79 -5.43 16.81 -13.74
CA LEU A 79 -4.02 16.87 -14.09
C LEU A 79 -3.36 17.87 -13.14
N ASP A 80 -2.33 17.43 -12.43
CA ASP A 80 -1.55 18.25 -11.50
C ASP A 80 -0.09 18.25 -11.93
N GLU A 81 0.41 19.41 -12.35
CA GLU A 81 1.81 19.61 -12.71
C GLU A 81 2.53 20.21 -11.50
N SER A 82 3.52 19.48 -10.98
CA SER A 82 4.38 19.95 -9.90
C SER A 82 5.83 20.07 -10.39
N CYS A 83 6.54 21.12 -9.97
CA CYS A 83 7.98 21.19 -10.15
C CYS A 83 8.68 20.70 -8.89
N ASP A 84 9.52 19.68 -9.03
CA ASP A 84 10.42 19.27 -7.94
C ASP A 84 11.46 20.37 -7.67
N ILE A 85 12.04 20.36 -6.47
CA ILE A 85 13.09 21.28 -6.00
C ILE A 85 14.32 21.28 -6.95
N GLN A 86 14.46 20.24 -7.77
CA GLN A 86 15.48 20.14 -8.83
C GLN A 86 15.01 20.59 -10.23
N ASP A 87 13.92 21.36 -10.31
CA ASP A 87 13.34 21.92 -11.55
C ASP A 87 12.99 20.86 -12.60
N LYS A 88 12.53 19.69 -12.13
CA LYS A 88 11.96 18.65 -12.99
C LYS A 88 10.45 18.71 -12.88
N ALA A 89 9.78 19.00 -13.99
CA ALA A 89 8.32 18.91 -14.07
C ALA A 89 7.87 17.45 -13.89
N GLN A 90 6.92 17.24 -12.99
CA GLN A 90 6.24 15.97 -12.73
C GLN A 90 4.74 16.19 -12.94
N LEU A 91 4.12 15.36 -13.79
CA LEU A 91 2.68 15.39 -14.05
C LEU A 91 2.01 14.21 -13.34
N ALA A 92 1.13 14.51 -12.38
CA ALA A 92 0.24 13.55 -11.77
C ALA A 92 -1.13 13.57 -12.48
N ILE A 93 -1.65 12.39 -12.78
CA ILE A 93 -2.96 12.21 -13.42
C ILE A 93 -3.83 11.45 -12.42
N PHE A 94 -4.97 12.03 -12.06
CA PHE A 94 -5.95 11.42 -11.17
C PHE A 94 -7.25 11.21 -11.93
N ASP A 95 -7.75 9.98 -11.94
CA ASP A 95 -9.06 9.63 -12.46
C ASP A 95 -10.08 9.50 -11.32
N SER A 96 -11.30 9.94 -11.57
CA SER A 96 -12.42 9.78 -10.65
C SER A 96 -13.65 9.34 -11.43
N LEU A 97 -14.18 8.17 -11.07
CA LEU A 97 -15.35 7.58 -11.68
C LEU A 97 -16.60 8.23 -11.08
N CYS A 98 -17.46 8.80 -11.92
CA CYS A 98 -18.74 9.32 -11.48
C CYS A 98 -19.76 8.18 -11.53
N GLN A 99 -19.96 7.48 -10.42
CA GLN A 99 -21.11 6.58 -10.28
C GLN A 99 -22.36 7.43 -10.08
N THR A 100 -23.29 7.37 -11.03
CA THR A 100 -24.63 7.96 -10.87
C THR A 100 -25.29 7.29 -9.66
N ILE A 101 -25.48 8.04 -8.57
CA ILE A 101 -26.37 7.62 -7.48
C ILE A 101 -27.73 7.44 -8.14
N ASP A 102 -28.18 6.19 -8.29
CA ASP A 102 -29.46 5.87 -8.89
C ASP A 102 -30.58 6.51 -8.04
N GLN A 103 -31.03 7.71 -8.44
CA GLN A 103 -32.23 8.35 -7.93
C GLN A 103 -33.49 7.85 -8.65
N ARG A 104 -33.56 6.57 -9.05
CA ARG A 104 -34.84 5.94 -9.36
C ARG A 104 -35.46 5.31 -8.13
N ARG A 105 -35.86 6.18 -7.20
CA ARG A 105 -37.09 5.97 -6.43
C ARG A 105 -38.23 5.98 -7.45
N THR A 106 -38.65 4.81 -7.92
CA THR A 106 -39.88 4.69 -8.74
C THR A 106 -41.11 5.01 -7.87
N PRO A 107 -42.17 5.60 -8.45
CA PRO A 107 -43.38 6.03 -7.73
C PRO A 107 -44.18 4.87 -7.14
#